data_AF-A0A2D6J2Z5-F1
#
_entry.id   AF-A0A2D6J2Z5-F1
#
_cell.length_a   1.000
_cell.length_b   1.000
_cell.length_c   1.000
_cell.angle_alpha   90.00
_cell.angle_beta   90.00
_cell.angle_gamma   90.00
#
_symmetry.space_group_name_H-M   'P 1'
#
loop_
_entity.id
_entity.type
_entity.pdbx_description
1 polymer ?
#
loop_
_entity_poly.entity_id
_entity_poly.type
_entity_poly.pdbx_seq_one_letter_code
_entity_poly.pdbx_strand_id
1 'polypeptide(L)'
;MRHLGYNTWLYKYVAFIVSGLFAGVAGVLYIHFNGLITPGDVNFAASGAVMLMVIIGGSGTLWGAAIGSVVLTCLAYFISIFTPERWPLILGAIFVAIVMFLRGGILPHLRRLWMKVEQ
;
A
#
# COMPACT_ATOMS: atom_id res chain seq x y z
N MET A 1 20.91 20.43 8.13
CA MET A 1 21.17 19.78 6.83
C MET A 1 21.44 20.77 5.70
N ARG A 2 20.60 21.79 5.49
CA ARG A 2 20.86 22.82 4.46
C ARG A 2 22.10 23.70 4.76
N HIS A 3 22.44 23.90 6.03
CA HIS A 3 23.67 24.59 6.47
C HIS A 3 24.95 23.74 6.37
N LEU A 4 24.86 22.45 6.02
CA LEU A 4 26.01 21.55 5.81
C LEU A 4 26.42 21.46 4.32
N GLY A 5 25.92 22.35 3.46
CA GLY A 5 26.18 22.31 2.01
C GLY A 5 25.38 21.26 1.23
N TYR A 6 24.50 20.50 1.90
CA TYR A 6 23.71 19.45 1.26
C TYR A 6 22.47 20.00 0.57
N ASN A 7 22.37 19.76 -0.75
CA ASN A 7 21.22 20.17 -1.55
C ASN A 7 20.02 19.22 -1.34
N THR A 8 19.26 19.47 -0.27
CA THR A 8 18.03 18.71 0.06
C THR A 8 16.95 18.81 -1.02
N TRP A 9 16.98 19.83 -1.87
CA TRP A 9 15.99 20.01 -2.94
C TRP A 9 16.19 18.96 -4.03
N LEU A 10 17.44 18.74 -4.45
CA LEU A 10 17.79 17.77 -5.49
C LEU A 10 17.42 16.33 -5.08
N TYR A 11 17.67 15.97 -3.82
CA TYR A 11 17.30 14.66 -3.29
C TYR A 11 15.78 14.42 -3.28
N LYS A 12 14.99 15.42 -2.87
CA LYS A 12 13.53 15.33 -2.91
C LYS A 12 13.01 15.27 -4.34
N TYR A 13 13.63 16.03 -5.25
CA TYR A 13 13.25 16.08 -6.65
C TYR A 13 13.52 14.74 -7.36
N VAL A 14 14.69 14.14 -7.14
CA VAL A 14 15.00 12.79 -7.67
C VAL A 14 14.04 11.75 -7.09
N ALA A 15 13.76 11.78 -5.78
CA ALA A 15 12.80 10.86 -5.17
C ALA A 15 11.40 10.98 -5.80
N PHE A 16 10.95 12.20 -6.11
CA PHE A 16 9.67 12.45 -6.77
C PHE A 16 9.63 11.91 -8.20
N ILE A 17 10.69 12.13 -8.99
CA ILE A 17 10.80 11.60 -10.36
C ILE A 17 10.77 10.07 -10.33
N VAL A 18 11.54 9.44 -9.45
CA VAL A 18 11.61 7.98 -9.34
C VAL A 18 10.26 7.41 -8.94
N SER A 19 9.58 7.99 -7.93
CA SER A 19 8.24 7.55 -7.53
C SER A 19 7.20 7.71 -8.65
N GLY A 20 7.28 8.81 -9.40
CA GLY A 20 6.39 9.09 -10.53
C GLY A 20 6.58 8.07 -11.66
N LEU A 21 7.82 7.66 -11.94
CA LEU A 21 8.12 6.63 -12.92
C LEU A 21 7.48 5.28 -12.54
N PHE A 22 7.65 4.84 -11.29
CA PHE A 22 7.02 3.60 -10.81
C PHE A 22 5.49 3.68 -10.83
N ALA A 23 4.90 4.81 -10.44
CA ALA A 23 3.46 5.01 -10.47
C ALA A 23 2.91 4.96 -11.91
N GLY A 24 3.61 5.56 -12.88
CA GLY A 24 3.23 5.51 -14.29
C GLY A 24 3.27 4.09 -14.86
N VAL A 25 4.35 3.35 -14.59
CA VAL A 25 4.49 1.95 -15.02
C VAL A 25 3.38 1.08 -14.41
N ALA A 26 3.10 1.26 -13.12
CA ALA A 26 2.01 0.54 -12.44
C ALA A 26 0.64 0.84 -13.06
N GLY A 27 0.37 2.10 -13.42
CA GLY A 27 -0.89 2.50 -14.07
C GLY A 27 -1.09 1.85 -15.45
N VAL A 28 -0.06 1.85 -16.29
CA VAL A 28 -0.13 1.19 -17.61
C VAL A 28 -0.38 -0.32 -17.45
N LEU A 29 0.32 -0.96 -16.51
CA LEU A 29 0.13 -2.38 -16.22
C LEU A 29 -1.28 -2.68 -15.71
N TYR A 30 -1.85 -1.80 -14.88
CA TYR A 30 -3.20 -1.95 -14.36
C TYR A 30 -4.27 -1.91 -15.45
N ILE A 31 -4.15 -0.99 -16.41
CA ILE A 31 -5.04 -0.90 -17.58
C ILE A 31 -4.93 -2.17 -18.43
N HIS A 32 -3.69 -2.61 -18.69
CA HIS A 32 -3.44 -3.81 -19.49
C HIS A 32 -4.01 -5.08 -18.85
N PHE A 33 -3.92 -5.21 -17.52
CA PHE A 33 -4.42 -6.36 -16.77
C PHE A 33 -5.97 -6.42 -16.72
N ASN A 34 -6.64 -5.27 -16.57
CA ASN A 34 -8.10 -5.22 -16.46
C ASN A 34 -8.83 -5.18 -17.81
N GLY A 35 -8.17 -4.73 -18.90
CA GLY A 35 -8.73 -4.71 -20.26
C GLY A 35 -9.81 -3.64 -20.51
N LEU A 36 -10.65 -3.33 -19.52
CA LEU A 36 -11.65 -2.25 -19.54
C LEU A 36 -11.73 -1.61 -18.14
N ILE A 37 -11.62 -0.28 -18.09
CA ILE A 37 -11.79 0.51 -16.86
C ILE A 37 -13.02 1.40 -17.03
N THR A 38 -13.91 1.32 -16.06
CA THR A 38 -15.12 2.14 -15.97
C THR A 38 -14.85 3.31 -15.00
N PRO A 39 -15.50 4.49 -15.14
CA PRO A 39 -15.36 5.57 -14.16
C PRO A 39 -15.67 5.17 -12.71
N GLY A 40 -16.40 4.07 -12.51
CA GLY A 40 -16.65 3.49 -11.20
C GLY A 40 -15.41 2.88 -10.53
N ASP A 41 -14.37 2.50 -11.28
CA ASP A 41 -13.14 1.89 -10.73
C ASP A 41 -12.19 2.93 -10.15
N VAL A 42 -12.29 4.18 -10.62
CA VAL A 42 -11.48 5.31 -10.15
C VAL A 42 -12.31 6.17 -9.21
N ASN A 43 -12.64 5.59 -8.05
CA ASN A 43 -13.46 6.24 -7.03
C ASN A 43 -12.66 6.51 -5.74
N PHE A 44 -13.27 7.19 -4.78
CA PHE A 44 -12.63 7.47 -3.49
C PHE A 44 -12.19 6.20 -2.74
N ALA A 45 -12.92 5.09 -2.89
CA ALA A 45 -12.56 3.82 -2.28
C ALA A 45 -11.29 3.22 -2.91
N ALA A 46 -11.03 3.43 -4.21
CA ALA A 46 -9.79 2.99 -4.86
C ALA A 46 -8.56 3.71 -4.29
N SER A 47 -8.65 5.04 -4.11
CA SER A 47 -7.60 5.83 -3.42
C SER A 47 -7.42 5.38 -1.96
N GLY A 48 -8.52 5.05 -1.29
CA GLY A 48 -8.52 4.45 0.04
C GLY A 48 -7.72 3.15 0.08
N ALA A 49 -7.99 2.22 -0.85
CA ALA A 49 -7.31 0.93 -0.93
C ALA A 49 -5.78 1.07 -1.04
N VAL A 50 -5.30 2.01 -1.85
CA VAL A 50 -3.86 2.30 -1.97
C VAL A 50 -3.27 2.82 -0.65
N MET A 51 -4.00 3.72 0.04
CA MET A 51 -3.61 4.18 1.38
C MET A 51 -3.55 3.01 2.37
N LEU A 52 -4.48 2.05 2.27
CA LEU A 52 -4.51 0.87 3.13
C LEU A 52 -3.27 -0.01 2.94
N MET A 53 -2.84 -0.22 1.70
CA MET A 53 -1.62 -0.99 1.38
C MET A 53 -0.40 -0.40 2.10
N VAL A 54 -0.31 0.93 2.14
CA VAL A 54 0.77 1.64 2.85
C VAL A 54 0.63 1.53 4.36
N ILE A 55 -0.57 1.69 4.92
CA ILE A 55 -0.81 1.61 6.37
C ILE A 55 -0.53 0.20 6.90
N ILE A 56 -1.02 -0.83 6.20
CA ILE A 56 -0.84 -2.23 6.59
C ILE A 56 0.63 -2.63 6.48
N GLY A 57 1.32 -2.13 5.44
CA GLY A 57 2.74 -2.32 5.27
C GLY A 57 3.62 -1.59 6.31
N GLY A 58 3.16 -0.42 6.79
CA GLY A 58 3.89 0.45 7.71
C GLY A 58 4.48 1.67 7.00
N SER A 59 4.15 2.86 7.51
CA SER A 59 4.48 4.18 6.91
C SER A 59 5.97 4.57 6.93
N GLY A 60 6.84 3.77 7.53
CA GLY A 60 8.26 4.09 7.74
C GLY A 60 9.24 3.48 6.74
N THR A 61 8.82 2.53 5.89
CA THR A 61 9.75 1.78 5.02
C THR A 61 9.12 1.38 3.69
N LEU A 62 9.87 1.50 2.59
CA LEU A 62 9.46 1.05 1.25
C LEU A 62 9.11 -0.45 1.21
N TRP A 63 9.90 -1.27 1.91
CA TRP A 63 9.66 -2.72 2.03
C TRP A 63 8.35 -3.05 2.74
N GLY A 64 7.93 -2.20 3.67
CA GLY A 64 6.64 -2.32 4.33
C GLY A 64 5.49 -2.20 3.35
N ALA A 65 5.46 -1.12 2.57
CA ALA A 65 4.42 -0.89 1.57
C ALA A 65 4.36 -2.00 0.51
N ALA A 66 5.51 -2.56 0.10
CA ALA A 66 5.56 -3.69 -0.85
C ALA A 66 4.93 -4.98 -0.27
N ILE A 67 5.21 -5.32 0.98
CA ILE A 67 4.60 -6.50 1.61
C ILE A 67 3.10 -6.24 1.86
N GLY A 68 2.76 -5.03 2.31
CA GLY A 68 1.37 -4.62 2.54
C GLY A 68 0.51 -4.67 1.27
N SER A 69 1.06 -4.25 0.11
CA SER A 69 0.35 -4.30 -1.17
C SER A 69 0.10 -5.73 -1.64
N VAL A 70 1.08 -6.64 -1.49
CA VAL A 70 0.91 -8.05 -1.84
C VAL A 70 -0.18 -8.71 -0.98
N VAL A 71 -0.10 -8.54 0.34
CA VAL A 71 -1.08 -9.14 1.27
C VAL A 71 -2.49 -8.64 0.99
N LEU A 72 -2.67 -7.31 0.85
CA LEU A 72 -3.99 -6.76 0.56
C LEU A 72 -4.51 -7.18 -0.80
N THR A 73 -3.66 -7.21 -1.82
CA THR A 73 -4.07 -7.60 -3.18
C THR A 73 -4.50 -9.07 -3.21
N CYS A 74 -3.73 -9.97 -2.59
CA CYS A 74 -4.12 -11.37 -2.46
C CYS A 74 -5.45 -11.51 -1.70
N LEU A 75 -5.60 -10.80 -0.58
CA LEU A 75 -6.83 -10.86 0.20
C LEU A 75 -8.03 -10.32 -0.57
N ALA A 76 -7.87 -9.18 -1.26
CA ALA A 76 -8.88 -8.60 -2.13
C ALA A 76 -9.28 -9.55 -3.26
N TYR A 77 -8.30 -10.24 -3.87
CA TYR A 77 -8.54 -11.24 -4.91
C TYR A 77 -9.36 -12.42 -4.38
N PHE A 78 -9.00 -12.97 -3.21
CA PHE A 78 -9.78 -14.03 -2.56
C PHE A 78 -11.21 -13.58 -2.24
N ILE A 79 -11.40 -12.38 -1.70
CA ILE A 79 -12.74 -11.86 -1.35
C ILE A 79 -13.59 -11.64 -2.61
N SER A 80 -12.97 -11.15 -3.69
CA SER A 80 -13.64 -10.92 -4.97
C SER A 80 -14.25 -12.21 -5.55
N ILE A 81 -13.61 -13.36 -5.32
CA ILE A 81 -14.12 -14.68 -5.75
C ILE A 81 -15.38 -15.10 -4.97
N PHE A 82 -15.50 -14.73 -3.69
CA PHE A 82 -16.60 -15.18 -2.84
C PHE A 82 -17.80 -14.21 -2.81
N THR A 83 -17.65 -12.91 -3.05
CA THR A 83 -18.77 -11.94 -2.95
C THR A 83 -18.61 -10.72 -3.87
N PRO A 84 -19.08 -10.79 -5.13
CA PRO A 84 -18.89 -9.72 -6.12
C PRO A 84 -19.60 -8.40 -5.79
N GLU A 85 -20.83 -8.42 -5.25
CA GLU A 85 -21.64 -7.18 -5.07
C GLU A 85 -21.34 -6.40 -3.78
N ARG A 86 -20.69 -7.01 -2.78
CA ARG A 86 -20.43 -6.38 -1.46
C ARG A 86 -18.95 -6.30 -1.10
N TRP A 87 -18.08 -6.55 -2.07
CA TRP A 87 -16.62 -6.54 -1.89
C TRP A 87 -16.05 -5.25 -1.26
N PRO A 88 -16.56 -4.02 -1.51
CA PRO A 88 -15.99 -2.80 -0.92
C PRO A 88 -16.30 -2.68 0.57
N LEU A 89 -17.47 -3.19 0.99
CA LEU A 89 -17.92 -3.15 2.38
C LEU A 89 -17.14 -4.15 3.24
N ILE A 90 -16.86 -5.34 2.66
CA ILE A 90 -16.02 -6.37 3.30
C ILE A 90 -14.57 -5.91 3.38
N LEU A 91 -14.04 -5.27 2.33
CA LEU A 91 -12.73 -4.63 2.36
C LEU A 91 -12.64 -3.55 3.45
N GLY A 92 -13.68 -2.72 3.59
CA GLY A 92 -13.77 -1.72 4.67
C GLY A 92 -13.84 -2.34 6.07
N ALA A 93 -14.57 -3.45 6.24
CA ALA A 93 -14.64 -4.17 7.51
C ALA A 93 -13.29 -4.82 7.88
N ILE A 94 -12.63 -5.46 6.91
CA ILE A 94 -11.28 -6.00 7.06
C ILE A 94 -10.27 -4.89 7.33
N PHE A 95 -10.42 -3.73 6.72
CA PHE A 95 -9.61 -2.56 7.02
C PHE A 95 -9.74 -2.14 8.48
N VAL A 96 -10.97 -1.99 8.97
CA VAL A 96 -11.21 -1.63 10.38
C VAL A 96 -10.65 -2.69 11.31
N ALA A 97 -10.85 -3.98 10.99
CA ALA A 97 -10.29 -5.08 11.77
C ALA A 97 -8.75 -5.03 11.79
N ILE A 98 -8.09 -4.92 10.65
CA ILE A 98 -6.63 -4.87 10.58
C ILE A 98 -6.09 -3.62 11.28
N VAL A 99 -6.70 -2.45 11.13
CA VAL A 99 -6.24 -1.24 11.84
C VAL A 99 -6.46 -1.34 13.35
N MET A 100 -7.57 -1.93 13.80
CA MET A 100 -7.85 -2.13 15.22
C MET A 100 -6.94 -3.19 15.86
N PHE A 101 -6.69 -4.31 15.17
CA PHE A 101 -5.89 -5.42 15.70
C PHE A 101 -4.37 -5.26 15.45
N LEU A 102 -3.95 -4.65 14.34
CA LEU A 102 -2.54 -4.35 14.00
C LEU A 102 -2.28 -2.84 14.11
N ARG A 103 -2.31 -2.31 15.34
CA ARG A 103 -1.96 -0.91 15.61
C ARG A 103 -0.45 -0.70 15.37
N GLY A 104 -0.11 -0.34 14.13
CA GLY A 104 1.25 -0.07 13.66
C GLY A 104 1.64 -0.69 12.30
N GLY A 105 0.84 -1.60 11.74
CA GLY A 105 1.18 -2.36 10.53
C GLY A 105 1.90 -3.68 10.81
N ILE A 106 2.06 -4.50 9.77
CA ILE A 106 2.68 -5.84 9.83
C ILE A 106 4.17 -5.74 10.17
N LEU A 107 4.89 -4.73 9.65
CA LEU A 107 6.34 -4.60 9.85
C LEU A 107 6.75 -4.32 11.30
N PRO A 108 6.10 -3.44 12.08
CA PRO A 108 6.48 -3.26 13.48
C PRO A 108 6.23 -4.49 14.35
N HIS A 109 5.23 -5.32 14.02
CA HIS A 109 5.00 -6.59 14.70
C HIS A 109 6.04 -7.64 14.32
N LEU A 110 6.41 -7.74 13.04
CA LEU A 110 7.47 -8.65 12.58
C LEU A 110 8.84 -8.24 13.15
N ARG A 111 9.14 -6.95 13.22
CA ARG A 111 10.38 -6.42 13.80
C ARG A 111 10.46 -6.63 15.31
N ARG A 112 9.32 -6.58 16.03
CA ARG A 112 9.25 -6.91 17.47
C ARG A 112 9.37 -8.41 17.74
N LEU A 113 8.88 -9.26 16.83
CA LEU A 113 9.03 -10.72 16.94
C LEU A 113 10.45 -11.18 16.60
N TRP A 114 11.08 -10.60 15.58
CA TRP A 114 12.46 -10.92 15.23
C TRP A 114 13.46 -10.55 16.33
N MET A 115 13.25 -9.42 17.02
CA MET A 115 14.09 -9.06 18.18
C MET A 115 13.83 -9.90 19.44
N LYS A 116 12.72 -10.66 19.49
CA LYS A 116 12.45 -11.62 20.57
C LYS A 116 13.04 -13.01 20.32
N VAL A 117 13.47 -13.30 19.09
CA VAL A 117 14.08 -14.58 18.71
C VAL A 117 15.61 -14.54 18.87
N GLU A 118 16.20 -13.34 19.00
CA GLU A 118 17.64 -13.12 19.25
C GLU A 118 17.99 -12.93 20.75
N GLN A 119 17.05 -13.25 21.66
CA GLN A 119 17.22 -13.28 23.13
C GLN A 119 16.77 -14.65 23.64
#